data_AF-A0A3Q0EW54-F1
#
_entry.id   AF-A0A3Q0EW54-F1
#
_cell.length_a   1.000
_cell.length_b   1.000
_cell.length_c   1.000
_cell.angle_alpha   90.00
_cell.angle_beta   90.00
_cell.angle_gamma   90.00
#
_symmetry.space_group_name_H-M   'P 1'
#
loop_
_entity.id
_entity.type
_entity.pdbx_description
1 polymer ?
#
loop_
_entity_poly.entity_id
_entity_poly.type
_entity_poly.pdbx_seq_one_letter_code
_entity_poly.pdbx_strand_id
1 'polypeptide(L)'
;MLAVRIHQPSIHLHQRGLHFLGLRLRLRLGLEKMKLEIWRTLSMAINKDGKTMLHMAGEVPADDTNSQVSYSALEMVWDAKWFQYVSSLVPPHYYFLRDKDRQTPWEIFKKTHDNLRKESGEWLKETSESCSLVTALVVGASFATATTVPGGIDDNGMPHFEG
;
A
#
# COMPACT_ATOMS: atom_id res chain seq x y z
N MET A 1 33.51 -8.35 3.59
CA MET A 1 32.39 -8.34 2.63
C MET A 1 31.10 -8.50 3.44
N LEU A 2 30.44 -7.40 3.81
CA LEU A 2 29.23 -7.45 4.64
C LEU A 2 28.07 -7.93 3.75
N ALA A 3 27.55 -9.12 4.04
CA ALA A 3 26.37 -9.66 3.38
C ALA A 3 25.13 -8.89 3.88
N VAL A 4 24.56 -8.05 3.01
CA VAL A 4 23.22 -7.49 3.21
C VAL A 4 22.24 -8.66 3.06
N ARG A 5 21.77 -9.18 4.19
CA ARG A 5 20.78 -10.25 4.25
C ARG A 5 19.42 -9.64 3.89
N ILE A 6 19.11 -9.55 2.60
CA ILE A 6 17.74 -9.27 2.15
C ILE A 6 16.90 -10.48 2.53
N HIS A 7 16.07 -10.32 3.57
CA HIS A 7 15.04 -11.30 3.91
C HIS A 7 14.11 -11.42 2.71
N GLN A 8 14.14 -12.55 2.02
CA GLN A 8 13.31 -12.87 0.85
C GLN A 8 12.13 -13.76 1.31
N PRO A 9 10.93 -13.22 1.54
CA PRO A 9 9.72 -14.01 1.64
C PRO A 9 8.97 -13.90 0.30
N SER A 10 9.47 -14.51 -0.78
CA SER A 10 9.02 -14.11 -2.14
C SER A 10 8.25 -15.14 -2.97
N ILE A 11 8.11 -16.41 -2.57
CA ILE A 11 7.59 -17.41 -3.54
C ILE A 11 6.21 -17.98 -3.15
N HIS A 12 5.93 -18.15 -1.85
CA HIS A 12 4.63 -18.70 -1.40
C HIS A 12 3.53 -17.63 -1.20
N LEU A 13 3.92 -16.35 -1.17
CA LEU A 13 3.05 -15.19 -0.89
C LEU A 13 2.34 -14.65 -2.15
N HIS A 14 2.85 -15.00 -3.34
CA HIS A 14 2.32 -14.51 -4.61
C HIS A 14 0.92 -15.07 -4.92
N GLN A 15 0.64 -16.33 -4.61
CA GLN A 15 -0.64 -16.96 -4.96
C GLN A 15 -1.83 -16.46 -4.13
N ARG A 16 -1.64 -16.13 -2.84
CA ARG A 16 -2.73 -15.64 -1.99
C ARG A 16 -3.09 -14.18 -2.28
N GLY A 17 -2.09 -13.33 -2.51
CA GLY A 17 -2.32 -11.94 -2.93
C GLY A 17 -3.08 -11.85 -4.27
N LEU A 18 -2.75 -12.72 -5.23
CA LEU A 18 -3.49 -12.82 -6.49
C LEU A 18 -4.95 -13.28 -6.32
N HIS A 19 -5.24 -14.16 -5.36
CA HIS A 19 -6.60 -14.62 -5.07
C HIS A 19 -7.48 -13.49 -4.49
N PHE A 20 -6.95 -12.73 -3.54
CA PHE A 20 -7.65 -11.57 -2.96
C PHE A 20 -7.82 -10.43 -3.97
N LEU A 21 -6.78 -10.13 -4.75
CA LEU A 21 -6.86 -9.17 -5.84
C LEU A 21 -7.90 -9.60 -6.88
N GLY A 22 -7.96 -10.89 -7.20
CA GLY A 22 -8.97 -11.48 -8.08
C GLY A 22 -10.40 -11.34 -7.53
N LEU A 23 -10.62 -11.59 -6.24
CA LEU A 23 -11.92 -11.45 -5.59
C LEU A 23 -12.37 -9.98 -5.55
N ARG A 24 -11.46 -9.06 -5.20
CA ARG A 24 -11.73 -7.61 -5.20
C ARG A 24 -11.94 -7.05 -6.60
N LEU A 25 -11.19 -7.52 -7.61
CA LEU A 25 -11.39 -7.13 -9.00
C LEU A 25 -12.74 -7.65 -9.51
N ARG A 26 -13.14 -8.86 -9.12
CA ARG A 26 -14.45 -9.44 -9.45
C ARG A 26 -15.60 -8.69 -8.77
N LEU A 27 -15.43 -8.26 -7.52
CA LEU A 27 -16.37 -7.38 -6.83
C LEU A 27 -16.46 -6.00 -7.51
N ARG A 28 -15.33 -5.40 -7.89
CA ARG A 28 -15.29 -4.13 -8.64
C ARG A 28 -15.99 -4.23 -9.99
N LEU A 29 -15.67 -5.26 -10.77
CA LEU A 29 -16.32 -5.52 -12.07
C LEU A 29 -17.81 -5.84 -11.89
N GLY A 30 -18.18 -6.53 -10.81
CA GLY A 30 -19.57 -6.78 -10.45
C GLY A 30 -20.31 -5.49 -10.11
N LEU A 31 -19.66 -4.58 -9.38
CA LEU A 31 -20.20 -3.26 -9.03
C LEU A 31 -20.42 -2.38 -10.27
N GLU A 32 -19.44 -2.34 -11.18
CA GLU A 32 -19.55 -1.56 -12.43
C GLU A 32 -20.61 -2.13 -13.38
N LYS A 33 -20.79 -3.45 -13.39
CA LYS A 33 -21.82 -4.10 -14.21
C LYS A 33 -23.20 -4.12 -13.52
N MET A 34 -23.31 -3.59 -12.31
CA MET A 34 -24.57 -3.61 -11.59
C MET A 34 -25.56 -2.63 -12.22
N LYS A 35 -26.79 -3.10 -12.46
CA LYS A 35 -27.85 -2.27 -13.04
C LYS A 35 -28.09 -1.03 -12.17
N LEU A 36 -28.21 0.14 -12.79
CA LEU A 36 -28.37 1.43 -12.12
C LEU A 36 -29.47 1.44 -11.04
N GLU A 37 -30.59 0.76 -11.29
CA GLU A 37 -31.69 0.67 -10.31
C GLU A 37 -31.33 -0.12 -9.05
N ILE A 38 -30.55 -1.19 -9.22
CA ILE A 38 -30.05 -2.00 -8.11
C ILE A 38 -29.01 -1.18 -7.33
N TRP A 39 -28.12 -0.47 -8.05
CA TRP A 39 -27.16 0.45 -7.46
C TRP A 39 -27.84 1.53 -6.62
N ARG A 40 -28.84 2.23 -7.18
CA ARG A 40 -29.59 3.28 -6.47
C ARG A 40 -30.17 2.74 -5.16
N THR A 41 -30.81 1.58 -5.22
CA THR A 41 -31.43 0.95 -4.06
C THR A 41 -30.40 0.56 -3.01
N LEU A 42 -29.30 -0.09 -3.42
CA LEU A 42 -28.26 -0.55 -2.50
C LEU A 42 -27.44 0.60 -1.90
N SER A 43 -27.18 1.66 -2.67
CA SER A 43 -26.43 2.84 -2.20
C SER A 43 -27.15 3.59 -1.07
N MET A 44 -28.48 3.44 -0.98
CA MET A 44 -29.31 4.03 0.07
C MET A 44 -29.73 3.01 1.15
N ALA A 45 -29.33 1.75 1.00
CA ALA A 45 -29.73 0.70 1.93
C ALA A 45 -28.97 0.82 3.25
N ILE A 46 -29.70 0.58 4.34
CA ILE A 46 -29.17 0.45 5.69
C ILE A 46 -29.52 -0.95 6.15
N ASN A 47 -28.51 -1.72 6.57
CA ASN A 47 -28.75 -3.08 7.04
C ASN A 47 -29.35 -3.08 8.46
N LYS A 48 -29.66 -4.28 8.97
CA LYS A 48 -30.22 -4.47 10.32
C LYS A 48 -29.32 -3.92 11.44
N ASP A 49 -28.05 -3.68 11.19
CA ASP A 49 -27.06 -3.18 12.17
C ASP A 49 -26.88 -1.66 12.07
N GLY A 50 -27.68 -0.97 11.26
CA GLY A 50 -27.55 0.46 11.02
C GLY A 50 -26.40 0.82 10.07
N LYS A 51 -25.78 -0.17 9.43
CA LYS A 51 -24.61 0.02 8.57
C LYS A 51 -25.05 0.28 7.15
N THR A 52 -24.48 1.33 6.57
CA THR A 52 -24.55 1.63 5.14
C THR A 52 -23.44 0.91 4.39
N MET A 53 -23.50 0.97 3.06
CA MET A 53 -22.40 0.50 2.20
C MET A 53 -21.04 1.15 2.54
N LEU A 54 -21.02 2.40 3.01
CA LEU A 54 -19.79 3.07 3.41
C LEU A 54 -19.23 2.51 4.73
N HIS A 55 -20.09 2.12 5.69
CA HIS A 55 -19.64 1.40 6.89
C HIS A 55 -18.99 0.08 6.51
N MET A 56 -19.63 -0.69 5.62
CA MET A 56 -19.13 -1.98 5.16
C MET A 56 -17.80 -1.84 4.38
N ALA A 57 -17.64 -0.79 3.59
CA ALA A 57 -16.37 -0.50 2.92
C ALA A 57 -15.24 -0.13 3.90
N GLY A 58 -15.59 0.24 5.13
CA GLY A 58 -14.66 0.49 6.23
C GLY A 58 -14.20 -0.77 6.97
N GLU A 59 -14.81 -1.92 6.73
CA GLU A 59 -14.54 -3.14 7.48
C GLU A 59 -13.50 -4.03 6.80
N VAL A 60 -12.67 -4.67 7.62
CA VAL A 60 -11.80 -5.78 7.17
C VAL A 60 -12.60 -7.08 7.35
N PRO A 61 -12.62 -8.00 6.36
CA PRO A 61 -13.28 -9.29 6.51
C PRO A 61 -12.76 -10.04 7.74
N ALA A 62 -13.66 -10.65 8.52
CA ALA A 62 -13.32 -11.32 9.78
C ALA A 62 -12.30 -12.48 9.65
N ASP A 63 -12.09 -12.99 8.43
CA ASP A 63 -11.17 -14.11 8.15
C ASP A 63 -9.70 -13.68 7.95
N ASP A 64 -9.42 -12.37 7.90
CA ASP A 64 -8.09 -11.83 7.53
C ASP A 64 -7.18 -11.47 8.71
N THR A 65 -7.51 -11.92 9.94
CA THR A 65 -6.75 -11.57 11.16
C THR A 65 -5.30 -12.10 11.23
N ASN A 66 -4.79 -12.76 10.18
CA ASN A 66 -3.50 -13.47 10.20
C ASN A 66 -2.60 -13.23 8.96
N SER A 67 -2.79 -12.14 8.21
CA SER A 67 -1.98 -11.88 7.00
C SER A 67 -0.67 -11.12 7.30
N GLN A 68 0.40 -11.61 6.70
CA GLN A 68 1.80 -11.34 7.00
C GLN A 68 2.30 -10.02 6.37
N VAL A 69 2.66 -9.05 7.23
CA VAL A 69 3.51 -7.82 7.20
C VAL A 69 4.04 -7.22 5.87
N SER A 70 4.21 -7.97 4.78
CA SER A 70 4.72 -7.44 3.49
C SER A 70 3.61 -7.15 2.46
N TYR A 71 2.42 -7.75 2.62
CA TYR A 71 1.24 -7.51 1.77
C TYR A 71 0.37 -6.34 2.30
N SER A 72 0.55 -5.97 3.57
CA SER A 72 -0.26 -5.01 4.32
C SER A 72 -0.22 -3.58 3.77
N ALA A 73 0.93 -3.11 3.25
CA ALA A 73 1.06 -1.74 2.73
C ALA A 73 0.26 -1.50 1.45
N LEU A 74 0.30 -2.44 0.50
CA LEU A 74 -0.51 -2.36 -0.71
C LEU A 74 -1.98 -2.56 -0.40
N GLU A 75 -2.33 -3.48 0.52
CA GLU A 75 -3.70 -3.65 1.01
C GLU A 75 -4.26 -2.34 1.57
N MET A 76 -3.52 -1.67 2.46
CA MET A 76 -3.92 -0.38 3.02
C MET A 76 -4.15 0.69 1.95
N VAL A 77 -3.29 0.77 0.93
CA VAL A 77 -3.47 1.70 -0.19
C VAL A 77 -4.73 1.36 -1.00
N TRP A 78 -4.98 0.09 -1.26
CA TRP A 78 -6.17 -0.35 -1.97
C TRP A 78 -7.45 -0.14 -1.16
N ASP A 79 -7.41 -0.40 0.14
CA ASP A 79 -8.54 -0.21 1.06
C ASP A 79 -8.89 1.26 1.20
N ALA A 80 -7.89 2.14 1.30
CA ALA A 80 -8.10 3.58 1.27
C ALA A 80 -8.75 4.04 -0.04
N LYS A 81 -8.26 3.54 -1.19
CA LYS A 81 -8.86 3.84 -2.51
C LYS A 81 -10.27 3.30 -2.65
N TRP A 82 -10.54 2.10 -2.14
CA TRP A 82 -11.86 1.50 -2.14
C TRP A 82 -12.84 2.29 -1.28
N PHE A 83 -12.43 2.64 -0.06
CA PHE A 83 -13.22 3.47 0.85
C PHE A 83 -13.55 4.82 0.20
N GLN A 84 -12.57 5.46 -0.45
CA GLN A 84 -12.75 6.71 -1.19
C GLN A 84 -13.70 6.55 -2.39
N TYR A 85 -13.59 5.46 -3.14
CA TYR A 85 -14.48 5.16 -4.25
C TYR A 85 -15.91 4.94 -3.78
N VAL A 86 -16.15 4.14 -2.74
CA VAL A 86 -17.49 3.94 -2.19
C VAL A 86 -18.06 5.25 -1.63
N SER A 87 -17.21 6.05 -0.99
CA SER A 87 -17.51 7.40 -0.54
C SER A 87 -18.10 8.29 -1.63
N SER A 88 -17.52 8.27 -2.83
CA SER A 88 -17.97 9.11 -3.94
C SER A 88 -19.29 8.66 -4.56
N LEU A 89 -19.74 7.44 -4.24
CA LEU A 89 -20.97 6.88 -4.80
C LEU A 89 -22.17 6.93 -3.84
N VAL A 90 -21.95 7.28 -2.57
CA VAL A 90 -23.02 7.38 -1.56
C VAL A 90 -23.39 8.84 -1.26
N PRO A 91 -24.59 9.11 -0.71
CA PRO A 91 -24.95 10.45 -0.27
C PRO A 91 -23.98 11.04 0.77
N PRO A 92 -23.63 12.34 0.72
CA PRO A 92 -22.64 12.95 1.61
C PRO A 92 -22.95 12.87 3.12
N HIS A 93 -24.21 12.73 3.51
CA HIS A 93 -24.57 12.59 4.92
C HIS A 93 -24.18 11.22 5.51
N TYR A 94 -23.86 10.22 4.67
CA TYR A 94 -23.44 8.89 5.14
C TYR A 94 -22.06 8.90 5.79
N TYR A 95 -21.24 9.91 5.54
CA TYR A 95 -19.95 10.10 6.22
C TYR A 95 -20.10 10.28 7.73
N PHE A 96 -21.21 10.88 8.16
CA PHE A 96 -21.48 11.22 9.56
C PHE A 96 -22.55 10.33 10.18
N LEU A 97 -23.25 9.52 9.37
CA LEU A 97 -24.22 8.57 9.87
C LEU A 97 -23.50 7.57 10.78
N ARG A 98 -24.08 7.32 11.95
CA ARG A 98 -23.55 6.36 12.91
C ARG A 98 -24.35 5.06 12.82
N ASP A 99 -23.65 3.93 12.92
CA ASP A 99 -24.27 2.63 13.08
C ASP A 99 -24.86 2.42 14.49
N LYS A 100 -25.37 1.22 14.77
CA LYS A 100 -25.91 0.88 16.10
C LYS A 100 -24.90 0.96 17.23
N ASP A 101 -23.62 0.74 16.93
CA ASP A 101 -22.51 0.86 17.88
C ASP A 101 -22.05 2.32 18.03
N ARG A 102 -22.81 3.25 17.44
CA ARG A 102 -22.54 4.68 17.40
C ARG A 102 -21.22 5.01 16.72
N GLN A 103 -20.76 4.20 15.77
CA GLN A 103 -19.54 4.45 15.02
C GLN A 103 -19.86 5.01 13.63
N THR A 104 -19.10 6.02 13.19
CA THR A 104 -19.11 6.49 11.80
C THR A 104 -18.30 5.56 10.89
N PRO A 105 -18.53 5.56 9.56
CA PRO A 105 -17.73 4.75 8.65
C PRO A 105 -16.22 4.97 8.76
N TRP A 106 -15.82 6.24 8.97
CA TRP A 106 -14.41 6.58 9.12
C TRP A 106 -13.80 6.08 10.44
N GLU A 107 -14.56 6.11 11.53
CA GLU A 107 -14.15 5.52 12.80
C GLU A 107 -13.97 4.01 12.68
N ILE A 108 -14.86 3.33 11.94
CA ILE A 108 -14.72 1.90 11.64
C ILE A 108 -13.46 1.65 10.82
N PHE A 109 -13.29 2.34 9.68
CA PHE A 109 -12.12 2.21 8.80
C PHE A 109 -10.81 2.39 9.56
N LYS A 110 -10.70 3.44 10.38
CA LYS A 110 -9.50 3.71 11.17
C LYS A 110 -9.23 2.59 12.19
N LYS A 111 -10.26 2.09 12.85
CA LYS A 111 -10.14 1.06 13.89
C LYS A 111 -9.73 -0.28 13.29
N THR A 112 -10.36 -0.69 12.20
CA THR A 112 -10.11 -2.00 11.54
C THR A 112 -8.75 -2.04 10.86
N HIS A 113 -8.24 -0.91 10.36
CA HIS A 113 -6.96 -0.83 9.66
C HIS A 113 -5.81 -0.29 10.52
N ASP A 114 -5.95 -0.17 11.85
CA ASP A 114 -4.90 0.45 12.69
C ASP A 114 -3.59 -0.36 12.68
N ASN A 115 -3.70 -1.69 12.78
CA ASN A 115 -2.54 -2.60 12.72
C ASN A 115 -1.89 -2.57 11.34
N LEU A 116 -2.69 -2.73 10.27
CA LEU A 116 -2.22 -2.63 8.90
C LEU A 116 -1.49 -1.30 8.66
N ARG A 117 -2.04 -0.18 9.13
CA ARG A 117 -1.42 1.15 9.00
C ARG A 117 -0.05 1.24 9.70
N LYS A 118 0.08 0.67 10.90
CA LYS A 118 1.36 0.68 11.65
C LYS A 118 2.41 -0.16 10.95
N GLU A 119 2.08 -1.42 10.64
CA GLU A 119 2.99 -2.35 9.98
C GLU A 119 3.42 -1.85 8.59
N SER A 120 2.46 -1.32 7.82
CA SER A 120 2.74 -0.72 6.50
C SER A 120 3.67 0.48 6.61
N GLY A 121 3.49 1.31 7.64
CA GLY A 121 4.33 2.48 7.89
C GLY A 121 5.75 2.10 8.26
N GLU A 122 5.92 1.08 9.10
CA GLU A 122 7.23 0.54 9.47
C GLU A 122 7.94 -0.08 8.25
N TRP A 123 7.24 -0.92 7.49
CA TRP A 123 7.81 -1.53 6.27
C TRP A 123 8.23 -0.50 5.21
N LEU A 124 7.39 0.52 4.98
CA LEU A 124 7.72 1.61 4.05
C LEU A 124 8.95 2.41 4.52
N LYS A 125 9.07 2.63 5.84
CA LYS A 125 10.22 3.31 6.44
C LYS A 125 11.50 2.50 6.23
N GLU A 126 11.51 1.22 6.58
CA GLU A 126 12.68 0.34 6.41
C GLU A 126 13.12 0.24 4.94
N THR A 127 12.15 0.14 4.03
CA THR A 127 12.39 0.10 2.58
C THR A 127 12.97 1.42 2.08
N SER A 128 12.47 2.56 2.55
CA SER A 128 12.96 3.89 2.18
C SER A 128 14.39 4.16 2.69
N GLU A 129 14.69 3.74 3.92
CA GLU A 129 16.03 3.83 4.50
C GLU A 129 17.04 2.99 3.70
N SER A 130 16.67 1.76 3.36
CA SER A 130 17.49 0.87 2.52
C SER A 130 17.72 1.45 1.12
N CYS A 131 16.69 2.02 0.48
CA CYS A 131 16.79 2.64 -0.84
C CYS A 131 17.71 3.88 -0.85
N SER A 132 17.64 4.69 0.22
CA SER A 132 18.49 5.88 0.37
C SER A 132 19.97 5.50 0.48
N LEU A 133 20.28 4.42 1.21
CA LEU A 133 21.64 3.90 1.32
C LEU A 133 22.17 3.40 -0.03
N VAL A 134 21.38 2.61 -0.77
CA VAL A 134 21.77 2.13 -2.10
C VAL A 134 22.02 3.29 -3.06
N THR A 135 21.16 4.31 -3.03
CA THR A 135 21.31 5.53 -3.85
C THR A 135 22.61 6.26 -3.52
N ALA A 136 22.92 6.45 -2.24
CA ALA A 136 24.16 7.09 -1.81
C ALA A 136 25.41 6.31 -2.28
N LEU A 137 25.37 4.97 -2.23
CA LEU A 137 26.45 4.13 -2.75
C LEU A 137 26.64 4.26 -4.26
N VAL A 138 25.55 4.28 -5.03
CA VAL A 138 25.60 4.45 -6.50
C VAL A 138 26.17 5.82 -6.87
N VAL A 139 25.73 6.88 -6.19
CA VAL A 139 26.26 8.24 -6.38
C VAL A 139 27.76 8.30 -6.04
N GLY A 140 28.16 7.72 -4.90
CA GLY A 140 29.56 7.66 -4.49
C GLY A 140 30.44 6.89 -5.47
N ALA A 141 29.99 5.73 -5.94
CA ALA A 141 30.70 4.94 -6.96
C ALA A 141 30.85 5.72 -8.27
N SER A 142 29.77 6.38 -8.73
CA SER A 142 29.79 7.21 -9.95
C SER A 142 30.78 8.37 -9.82
N PHE A 143 30.79 9.06 -8.67
CA PHE A 143 31.74 10.14 -8.39
C PHE A 143 33.19 9.63 -8.40
N ALA A 144 33.47 8.52 -7.70
CA ALA A 144 34.80 7.93 -7.67
C ALA A 144 35.29 7.55 -9.07
N THR A 145 34.42 6.95 -9.91
CA THR A 145 34.75 6.63 -11.30
C THR A 145 35.00 7.88 -12.15
N ALA A 146 34.21 8.95 -11.98
CA ALA A 146 34.38 10.20 -12.72
C ALA A 146 35.65 10.95 -12.32
N THR A 147 36.09 10.82 -11.06
CA THR A 147 37.33 11.44 -10.57
C THR A 147 38.58 10.61 -10.86
N THR A 148 38.44 9.38 -11.35
CA THR A 148 39.58 8.54 -11.71
C THR A 148 40.00 8.88 -13.14
N VAL A 149 41.01 9.73 -13.29
CA VAL A 149 41.65 10.00 -14.59
C VAL A 149 42.54 8.80 -14.94
N PRO A 150 42.36 8.15 -16.11
CA PRO A 150 43.25 7.09 -16.55
C PRO A 150 44.64 7.67 -16.86
N GLY A 151 45.64 7.20 -16.11
CA GLY A 151 47.07 7.47 -16.31
C GLY A 151 47.83 7.90 -15.06
N GLY A 152 47.15 8.19 -13.94
CA GLY A 152 47.82 8.49 -12.66
C GLY A 152 48.50 9.87 -12.63
N ILE A 153 49.16 10.20 -11.53
CA ILE A 153 49.81 11.51 -11.30
C ILE A 153 51.28 11.24 -11.02
N ASP A 154 52.19 11.99 -11.65
CA ASP A 154 53.63 11.87 -11.43
C ASP A 154 54.08 12.52 -10.10
N ASP A 155 55.35 12.34 -9.74
CA ASP A 155 55.95 12.92 -8.52
C ASP A 155 55.93 14.46 -8.49
N ASN A 156 55.62 15.10 -9.63
CA ASN A 156 55.51 16.55 -9.79
C ASN A 156 54.05 17.04 -9.77
N GLY A 157 53.08 16.14 -9.57
CA GLY A 157 51.65 16.48 -9.53
C GLY A 157 50.98 16.61 -10.89
N MET A 158 51.63 16.19 -11.99
CA MET A 158 51.08 16.25 -13.34
C MET A 158 50.33 14.95 -13.69
N PRO A 159 49.10 15.03 -14.21
CA PRO A 159 48.38 13.85 -14.66
C PRO A 159 49.03 13.26 -15.91
N HIS A 160 49.33 11.96 -15.88
CA HIS A 160 49.63 11.18 -17.08
C HIS A 160 48.30 10.91 -17.79
N PHE A 161 48.22 11.15 -19.09
CA PHE A 161 47.08 10.77 -19.91
C PHE A 161 47.55 9.68 -20.88
N GLU A 162 47.12 8.45 -20.69
CA GLU A 162 47.28 7.40 -21.71
C GLU A 162 46.09 7.50 -22.67
N GLY A 163 46.39 7.85 -23.93
CA GLY A 163 45.42 7.93 -25.03
C GLY A 163 45.22 6.61 -25.74
#